data_AF-A0AAE3DEC5-F1
#
_entry.id   AF-A0AAE3DEC5-F1
#
_cell.length_a   1.000
_cell.length_b   1.000
_cell.length_c   1.000
_cell.angle_alpha   90.00
_cell.angle_beta   90.00
_cell.angle_gamma   90.00
#
_symmetry.space_group_name_H-M   'P 1'
#
loop_
_entity.id
_entity.type
_entity.pdbx_description
1 polymer ?
#
loop_
_entity_poly.entity_id
_entity_poly.type
_entity_poly.pdbx_seq_one_letter_code
_entity_poly.pdbx_strand_id
1 'polypeptide(L)'
;MNELELKYGCNPNQKPARVFMKNGAALPFTVLNGKPGYINLLDAFNSWQLVRELKEATGLPAAASFKHVSPAGAALGLPLDEVDKRVYFVALDAALSPIACAYIRARGADRLCSYGDWAALSDECDAATAAYLKNEVSDGIIAPAYSDEALAILKTKKGGKYNIVQIDPAYTPAPLEQKDVFGITFEQGHNDCKIDESLLTNIVTENKDLPEGAKRDMLLALITLKYTQSNSVCYVKDGQAIGVGAGQQSRIHCTRLAGQKADNWYLRRHPKVLALSFVDDIRRPDRDNAIDVYLSDECDDVLADGAWQRVFQERPEALTGEEKRAWLAQQRGVTVGSDAFFPFGDNVERARKSGASYIVEPGGSIRDDNVIETANRYGITMTFTGMRLFHH
;
A
#
# COMPACT_ATOMS: atom_id res chain seq x y z
N MET A 1 29.90 -8.44 2.87
CA MET A 1 29.52 -9.33 1.75
C MET A 1 29.18 -8.43 0.56
N ASN A 2 29.73 -8.67 -0.63
CA ASN A 2 29.48 -7.84 -1.83
C ASN A 2 28.54 -8.51 -2.85
N GLU A 3 28.24 -9.80 -2.67
CA GLU A 3 27.27 -10.56 -3.46
C GLU A 3 26.51 -11.57 -2.60
N LEU A 4 25.30 -11.91 -3.03
CA LEU A 4 24.46 -12.94 -2.43
C LEU A 4 23.91 -13.85 -3.54
N GLU A 5 24.24 -15.14 -3.46
CA GLU A 5 23.66 -16.16 -4.34
C GLU A 5 22.18 -16.39 -3.99
N LEU A 6 21.36 -16.54 -5.03
CA LEU A 6 19.92 -16.75 -4.91
C LEU A 6 19.53 -18.12 -5.46
N LYS A 7 18.46 -18.70 -4.91
CA LYS A 7 17.98 -20.03 -5.29
C LYS A 7 17.64 -20.14 -6.80
N TYR A 8 17.11 -19.07 -7.38
CA TYR A 8 16.75 -18.89 -8.79
C TYR A 8 16.34 -17.41 -9.01
N GLY A 9 16.15 -17.00 -10.27
CA GLY A 9 15.70 -15.67 -10.69
C GLY A 9 14.20 -15.45 -10.45
N CYS A 10 13.48 -14.84 -11.39
CA CYS A 10 12.03 -14.65 -11.26
C CYS A 10 11.28 -15.99 -11.17
N ASN A 11 11.75 -17.02 -11.88
CA ASN A 11 11.14 -18.34 -11.94
C ASN A 11 12.14 -19.47 -11.62
N PRO A 12 11.70 -20.64 -11.11
CA PRO A 12 12.58 -21.75 -10.74
C PRO A 12 13.53 -22.26 -11.82
N ASN A 13 13.17 -22.11 -13.10
CA ASN A 13 13.99 -22.50 -14.25
C ASN A 13 15.10 -21.49 -14.61
N GLN A 14 15.08 -20.29 -14.03
CA GLN A 14 16.07 -19.24 -14.29
C GLN A 14 17.21 -19.35 -13.28
N LYS A 15 18.21 -20.18 -13.58
CA LYS A 15 19.42 -20.38 -12.76
C LYS A 15 20.67 -20.26 -13.63
N PRO A 16 21.81 -19.78 -13.08
CA PRO A 16 21.99 -19.27 -11.71
C PRO A 16 21.34 -17.89 -11.51
N ALA A 17 21.26 -17.44 -10.25
CA ALA A 17 20.82 -16.09 -9.90
C ALA A 17 21.60 -15.55 -8.71
N ARG A 18 21.87 -14.24 -8.70
CA ARG A 18 22.56 -13.54 -7.61
C ARG A 18 22.18 -12.05 -7.59
N VAL A 19 22.39 -11.38 -6.46
CA VAL A 19 22.48 -9.92 -6.38
C VAL A 19 23.90 -9.52 -5.97
N PHE A 20 24.44 -8.47 -6.55
CA PHE A 20 25.83 -8.05 -6.30
C PHE A 20 26.05 -6.58 -6.62
N MET A 21 27.06 -5.97 -5.99
CA MET A 21 27.51 -4.61 -6.32
C MET A 21 28.54 -4.66 -7.45
N LYS A 22 28.22 -4.06 -8.61
CA LYS A 22 29.13 -4.04 -9.79
C LYS A 22 30.48 -3.37 -9.51
N ASN A 23 30.51 -2.38 -8.64
CA ASN A 23 31.71 -1.64 -8.24
C ASN A 23 32.55 -2.36 -7.16
N GLY A 24 32.15 -3.57 -6.74
CA GLY A 24 32.84 -4.35 -5.71
C GLY A 24 32.56 -3.92 -4.25
N ALA A 25 31.73 -2.89 -4.03
CA ALA A 25 31.34 -2.45 -2.69
C ALA A 25 30.55 -3.52 -1.92
N ALA A 26 30.45 -3.38 -0.60
CA ALA A 26 29.57 -4.23 0.20
C ALA A 26 28.10 -4.00 -0.17
N LEU A 27 27.28 -5.06 -0.09
CA LEU A 27 25.84 -4.94 -0.17
C LEU A 27 25.34 -4.07 0.99
N PRO A 28 24.38 -3.16 0.77
CA PRO A 28 23.87 -2.27 1.81
C PRO A 28 22.87 -2.94 2.75
N PHE A 29 22.81 -4.27 2.77
CA PHE A 29 21.87 -5.01 3.60
C PHE A 29 22.50 -6.29 4.16
N THR A 30 21.95 -6.76 5.27
CA THR A 30 22.32 -8.00 5.95
C THR A 30 21.09 -8.88 6.12
N VAL A 31 21.22 -10.17 5.82
CA VAL A 31 20.17 -11.17 6.09
C VAL A 31 20.35 -11.67 7.53
N LEU A 32 19.45 -11.27 8.43
CA LEU A 32 19.47 -11.66 9.84
C LEU A 32 18.82 -13.03 10.08
N ASN A 33 17.91 -13.44 9.19
CA ASN A 33 17.26 -14.75 9.21
C ASN A 33 16.70 -15.10 7.83
N GLY A 34 16.53 -16.40 7.55
CA GLY A 34 15.95 -16.87 6.30
C GLY A 34 16.93 -16.83 5.12
N LYS A 35 16.38 -16.90 3.90
CA LYS A 35 17.12 -16.91 2.62
C LYS A 35 16.25 -16.21 1.57
N PRO A 36 16.27 -14.86 1.48
CA PRO A 36 15.40 -14.13 0.56
C PRO A 36 15.68 -14.53 -0.89
N GLY A 37 14.63 -14.68 -1.69
CA GLY A 37 14.71 -14.97 -3.11
C GLY A 37 14.81 -13.71 -3.98
N TYR A 38 14.88 -13.89 -5.30
CA TYR A 38 14.98 -12.79 -6.27
C TYR A 38 13.81 -11.80 -6.16
N ILE A 39 12.57 -12.30 -6.23
CA ILE A 39 11.36 -11.45 -6.11
C ILE A 39 11.28 -10.78 -4.73
N ASN A 40 11.69 -11.48 -3.67
CA ASN A 40 11.72 -10.90 -2.33
C ASN A 40 12.61 -9.65 -2.26
N LEU A 41 13.76 -9.66 -2.92
CA LEU A 41 14.65 -8.50 -2.94
C LEU A 41 14.13 -7.39 -3.85
N LEU A 42 13.40 -7.70 -4.92
CA LEU A 42 12.69 -6.69 -5.72
C LEU A 42 11.63 -5.97 -4.88
N ASP A 43 10.83 -6.72 -4.12
CA ASP A 43 9.86 -6.15 -3.17
C ASP A 43 10.59 -5.34 -2.09
N ALA A 44 11.66 -5.90 -1.49
CA ALA A 44 12.41 -5.27 -0.42
C ALA A 44 12.98 -3.90 -0.79
N PHE A 45 13.62 -3.78 -1.95
CA PHE A 45 14.30 -2.54 -2.33
C PHE A 45 13.33 -1.45 -2.78
N ASN A 46 12.23 -1.79 -3.45
CA ASN A 46 11.19 -0.81 -3.78
C ASN A 46 10.44 -0.35 -2.52
N SER A 47 10.08 -1.30 -1.65
CA SER A 47 9.35 -0.99 -0.41
C SER A 47 10.19 -0.19 0.59
N TRP A 48 11.49 -0.46 0.71
CA TRP A 48 12.41 0.33 1.53
C TRP A 48 12.47 1.79 1.08
N GLN A 49 12.65 2.03 -0.22
CA GLN A 49 12.72 3.39 -0.76
C GLN A 49 11.41 4.15 -0.51
N LEU A 50 10.26 3.50 -0.69
CA LEU A 50 8.95 4.08 -0.39
C LEU A 50 8.89 4.56 1.07
N VAL A 51 9.19 3.69 2.04
CA VAL A 51 9.04 4.07 3.46
C VAL A 51 10.09 5.09 3.91
N ARG A 52 11.29 5.05 3.34
CA ARG A 52 12.33 6.07 3.58
C ARG A 52 11.85 7.44 3.10
N GLU A 53 11.32 7.53 1.88
CA GLU A 53 10.84 8.81 1.33
C GLU A 53 9.59 9.32 2.05
N LEU A 54 8.68 8.43 2.49
CA LEU A 54 7.56 8.84 3.35
C LEU A 54 8.05 9.46 4.66
N LYS A 55 9.04 8.83 5.30
CA LYS A 55 9.63 9.34 6.54
C LYS A 55 10.30 10.69 6.33
N GLU A 56 11.07 10.84 5.25
CA GLU A 56 11.74 12.11 4.91
C GLU A 56 10.74 13.23 4.60
N ALA A 57 9.68 12.93 3.83
CA ALA A 57 8.70 13.93 3.39
C ALA A 57 7.74 14.38 4.51
N THR A 58 7.48 13.51 5.49
CA THR A 58 6.44 13.76 6.51
C THR A 58 6.96 13.83 7.95
N GLY A 59 8.19 13.39 8.20
CA GLY A 59 8.75 13.24 9.55
C GLY A 59 8.16 12.09 10.37
N LEU A 60 7.14 11.38 9.86
CA LEU A 60 6.42 10.33 10.58
C LEU A 60 6.99 8.94 10.26
N PRO A 61 7.04 8.01 11.24
CA PRO A 61 7.28 6.60 10.96
C PRO A 61 6.32 6.09 9.89
N ALA A 62 6.81 5.29 8.97
CA ALA A 62 6.07 4.83 7.80
C ALA A 62 6.31 3.34 7.57
N ALA A 63 5.32 2.69 6.97
CA ALA A 63 5.39 1.29 6.62
C ALA A 63 4.70 1.01 5.29
N ALA A 64 5.11 -0.08 4.65
CA ALA A 64 4.49 -0.59 3.44
C ALA A 64 4.32 -2.12 3.48
N SER A 65 3.27 -2.59 2.80
CA SER A 65 3.01 -3.99 2.50
C SER A 65 3.16 -4.16 0.98
N PHE A 66 4.17 -4.89 0.53
CA PHE A 66 4.43 -5.11 -0.90
C PHE A 66 4.05 -6.50 -1.36
N LYS A 67 3.56 -6.58 -2.60
CA LYS A 67 3.31 -7.83 -3.29
C LYS A 67 3.54 -7.64 -4.78
N HIS A 68 4.36 -8.49 -5.39
CA HIS A 68 4.65 -8.44 -6.83
C HIS A 68 5.16 -7.07 -7.30
N VAL A 69 6.10 -6.50 -6.54
CA VAL A 69 6.82 -5.25 -6.86
C VAL A 69 5.88 -4.04 -6.92
N SER A 70 4.81 -4.05 -6.14
CA SER A 70 3.93 -2.91 -5.93
C SER A 70 3.37 -2.92 -4.50
N PRO A 71 3.08 -1.75 -3.91
CA PRO A 71 2.45 -1.67 -2.60
C PRO A 71 1.01 -2.18 -2.69
N ALA A 72 0.69 -3.22 -1.92
CA ALA A 72 -0.69 -3.53 -1.55
C ALA A 72 -1.27 -2.44 -0.65
N GLY A 73 -0.41 -1.80 0.16
CA GLY A 73 -0.71 -0.58 0.89
C GLY A 73 0.54 0.05 1.50
N ALA A 74 0.41 1.33 1.86
CA ALA A 74 1.42 2.11 2.55
C ALA A 74 0.74 3.07 3.52
N ALA A 75 1.38 3.38 4.64
CA ALA A 75 0.79 4.23 5.67
C ALA A 75 1.84 4.91 6.56
N LEU A 76 1.39 5.99 7.21
CA LEU A 76 2.11 6.73 8.23
C LEU A 76 1.66 6.28 9.62
N GLY A 77 2.51 6.48 10.61
CA GLY A 77 2.36 6.03 11.99
C GLY A 77 1.40 6.86 12.83
N LEU A 78 0.21 7.16 12.29
CA LEU A 78 -0.86 7.81 13.02
C LEU A 78 -1.60 6.78 13.91
N PRO A 79 -2.02 7.15 15.13
CA PRO A 79 -2.75 6.26 16.03
C PRO A 79 -3.97 5.60 15.37
N LEU A 80 -4.25 4.35 15.72
CA LEU A 80 -5.48 3.66 15.32
C LEU A 80 -6.63 4.07 16.24
N ASP A 81 -7.75 4.48 15.66
CA ASP A 81 -8.99 4.65 16.42
C ASP A 81 -9.67 3.30 16.74
N GLU A 82 -10.80 3.33 17.45
CA GLU A 82 -11.52 2.10 17.80
C GLU A 82 -11.99 1.32 16.57
N VAL A 83 -12.45 2.03 15.52
CA VAL A 83 -12.94 1.41 14.29
C VAL A 83 -11.77 0.74 13.55
N ASP A 84 -10.63 1.42 13.45
CA ASP A 84 -9.39 0.87 12.89
C ASP A 84 -8.98 -0.41 13.60
N LYS A 85 -8.93 -0.38 14.94
CA LYS A 85 -8.58 -1.56 15.73
C LYS A 85 -9.51 -2.73 15.44
N ARG A 86 -10.83 -2.50 15.31
CA ARG A 86 -11.79 -3.54 14.94
C ARG A 86 -11.60 -4.05 13.51
N VAL A 87 -11.45 -3.16 12.53
CA VAL A 87 -11.24 -3.52 11.12
C VAL A 87 -9.95 -4.34 10.93
N TYR A 88 -8.91 -4.02 11.70
CA TYR A 88 -7.59 -4.67 11.59
C TYR A 88 -7.38 -5.79 12.59
N PHE A 89 -8.42 -6.17 13.35
CA PHE A 89 -8.40 -7.26 14.33
C PHE A 89 -7.30 -7.11 15.38
N VAL A 90 -7.17 -5.88 15.89
CA VAL A 90 -6.28 -5.50 16.98
C VAL A 90 -7.10 -5.33 18.26
N ALA A 91 -6.59 -5.82 19.38
CA ALA A 91 -7.24 -5.65 20.67
C ALA A 91 -7.40 -4.16 21.01
N LEU A 92 -8.55 -3.80 21.60
CA LEU A 92 -8.90 -2.39 21.85
C LEU A 92 -7.92 -1.70 22.82
N ASP A 93 -7.41 -2.45 23.80
CA ASP A 93 -6.43 -2.02 24.80
C ASP A 93 -4.96 -2.18 24.35
N ALA A 94 -4.71 -2.67 23.13
CA ALA A 94 -3.36 -2.85 22.61
C ALA A 94 -2.59 -1.52 22.62
N ALA A 95 -1.44 -1.52 23.28
CA ALA A 95 -0.45 -0.46 23.21
C ALA A 95 0.35 -0.62 21.91
N LEU A 96 0.17 0.31 20.98
CA LEU A 96 0.84 0.30 19.68
C LEU A 96 1.77 1.50 19.58
N SER A 97 2.99 1.26 19.11
CA SER A 97 3.88 2.33 18.69
C SER A 97 3.43 2.93 17.35
N PRO A 98 3.95 4.12 16.97
CA PRO A 98 3.71 4.68 15.66
C PRO A 98 4.07 3.73 14.50
N ILE A 99 5.19 3.00 14.58
CA ILE A 99 5.61 2.10 13.49
C ILE A 99 4.69 0.87 13.39
N ALA A 100 4.18 0.37 14.52
CA ALA A 100 3.18 -0.69 14.53
C ALA A 100 1.86 -0.23 13.90
N CYS A 101 1.38 0.97 14.25
CA CYS A 101 0.20 1.58 13.63
C CYS A 101 0.38 1.72 12.11
N ALA A 102 1.54 2.19 11.65
CA ALA A 102 1.84 2.31 10.22
C ALA A 102 1.72 0.95 9.52
N TYR A 103 2.37 -0.10 10.04
CA TYR A 103 2.34 -1.42 9.38
C TYR A 103 0.94 -2.04 9.39
N ILE A 104 0.20 -1.91 10.49
CA ILE A 104 -1.19 -2.40 10.58
C ILE A 104 -2.07 -1.72 9.52
N ARG A 105 -1.97 -0.40 9.35
CA ARG A 105 -2.70 0.33 8.29
C ARG A 105 -2.25 -0.09 6.89
N ALA A 106 -0.95 -0.19 6.64
CA ALA A 106 -0.39 -0.55 5.34
C ALA A 106 -0.86 -1.94 4.89
N ARG A 107 -0.81 -2.95 5.77
CA ARG A 107 -1.35 -4.28 5.51
C ARG A 107 -2.88 -4.27 5.38
N GLY A 108 -3.53 -3.45 6.21
CA GLY A 108 -4.98 -3.33 6.29
C GLY A 108 -5.64 -2.68 5.08
N ALA A 109 -4.89 -1.97 4.25
CA ALA A 109 -5.37 -1.37 3.00
C ALA A 109 -6.07 -2.41 2.11
N ASP A 110 -5.43 -3.57 1.90
CA ASP A 110 -5.98 -4.71 1.17
C ASP A 110 -5.35 -6.00 1.73
N ARG A 111 -6.11 -6.71 2.57
CA ARG A 111 -5.61 -7.90 3.28
C ARG A 111 -5.38 -9.08 2.34
N LEU A 112 -6.16 -9.19 1.26
CA LEU A 112 -6.01 -10.28 0.29
C LEU A 112 -4.74 -10.07 -0.53
N CYS A 113 -4.51 -8.85 -1.02
CA CYS A 113 -3.26 -8.52 -1.70
C CYS A 113 -2.04 -8.63 -0.77
N SER A 114 -2.22 -8.38 0.54
CA SER A 114 -1.15 -8.52 1.54
C SER A 114 -0.89 -9.96 2.01
N TYR A 115 -1.61 -10.96 1.48
CA TYR A 115 -1.35 -12.36 1.80
C TYR A 115 0.04 -12.78 1.28
N GLY A 116 0.97 -13.02 2.20
CA GLY A 116 2.37 -13.27 1.86
C GLY A 116 3.08 -12.01 1.37
N ASP A 117 2.77 -10.85 1.95
CA ASP A 117 3.45 -9.58 1.66
C ASP A 117 4.95 -9.59 2.01
N TRP A 118 5.66 -8.60 1.49
CA TRP A 118 6.92 -8.13 2.03
C TRP A 118 6.69 -6.85 2.83
N ALA A 119 6.97 -6.88 4.13
CA ALA A 119 6.83 -5.72 5.01
C ALA A 119 8.07 -4.82 4.92
N ALA A 120 7.89 -3.50 4.85
CA ALA A 120 8.96 -2.52 4.99
C ALA A 120 8.63 -1.50 6.06
N LEU A 121 9.63 -1.14 6.87
CA LEU A 121 9.52 -0.18 7.98
C LEU A 121 10.59 0.90 7.83
N SER A 122 10.24 2.18 8.00
CA SER A 122 11.20 3.30 7.99
C SER A 122 12.02 3.41 9.27
N ASP A 123 11.53 2.82 10.36
CA ASP A 123 12.09 2.90 11.71
C ASP A 123 12.38 1.48 12.23
N GLU A 124 13.00 1.39 13.42
CA GLU A 124 13.27 0.11 14.08
C GLU A 124 11.99 -0.73 14.23
N CYS A 125 12.10 -2.02 13.92
CA CYS A 125 11.03 -2.98 14.20
C CYS A 125 10.96 -3.27 15.71
N ASP A 126 9.84 -2.91 16.32
CA ASP A 126 9.57 -3.14 17.73
C ASP A 126 8.73 -4.41 18.00
N ALA A 127 8.60 -4.77 19.28
CA ALA A 127 7.87 -5.95 19.70
C ALA A 127 6.39 -5.92 19.29
N ALA A 128 5.75 -4.74 19.30
CA ALA A 128 4.35 -4.57 18.91
C ALA A 128 4.13 -4.88 17.43
N THR A 129 4.99 -4.34 16.56
CA THR A 129 4.98 -4.62 15.11
C THR A 129 5.23 -6.10 14.84
N ALA A 130 6.26 -6.66 15.48
CA ALA A 130 6.61 -8.07 15.35
C ALA A 130 5.49 -9.01 15.84
N ALA A 131 4.82 -8.68 16.94
CA ALA A 131 3.73 -9.47 17.51
C ALA A 131 2.49 -9.50 16.60
N TYR A 132 2.13 -8.35 16.00
CA TYR A 132 1.08 -8.30 14.98
C TYR A 132 1.47 -9.15 13.77
N LEU A 133 2.66 -8.89 13.21
CA LEU A 133 3.16 -9.58 12.03
C LEU A 133 3.31 -11.09 12.26
N LYS A 134 3.67 -11.56 13.45
CA LYS A 134 3.83 -13.00 13.79
C LYS A 134 2.65 -13.85 13.34
N ASN A 135 1.44 -13.36 13.54
CA ASN A 135 0.21 -14.10 13.28
C ASN A 135 -0.26 -14.01 11.83
N GLU A 136 0.35 -13.14 11.04
CA GLU A 136 0.00 -12.87 9.66
C GLU A 136 0.83 -13.69 8.67
N VAL A 137 0.24 -14.04 7.51
CA VAL A 137 0.99 -14.65 6.42
C VAL A 137 1.77 -13.57 5.68
N SER A 138 3.10 -13.66 5.76
CA SER A 138 4.07 -12.71 5.19
C SER A 138 5.30 -13.47 4.68
N ASP A 139 5.97 -12.96 3.66
CA ASP A 139 7.17 -13.54 3.03
C ASP A 139 8.48 -13.01 3.59
N GLY A 140 8.49 -11.80 4.13
CA GLY A 140 9.66 -11.25 4.81
C GLY A 140 9.45 -9.81 5.24
N ILE A 141 10.48 -9.27 5.89
CA ILE A 141 10.52 -7.90 6.39
C ILE A 141 11.88 -7.26 6.13
N ILE A 142 11.86 -5.96 5.78
CA ILE A 142 13.02 -5.09 5.69
C ILE A 142 12.85 -3.86 6.61
N ALA A 143 13.89 -3.53 7.38
CA ALA A 143 13.90 -2.39 8.30
C ALA A 143 15.36 -1.95 8.55
N PRO A 144 15.61 -0.72 9.04
CA PRO A 144 16.96 -0.27 9.34
C PRO A 144 17.55 -0.92 10.60
N ALA A 145 16.68 -1.34 11.53
CA ALA A 145 17.05 -1.99 12.79
C ALA A 145 15.90 -2.87 13.31
N TYR A 146 16.22 -3.75 14.26
CA TYR A 146 15.26 -4.61 14.97
C TYR A 146 15.65 -4.64 16.45
N SER A 147 14.68 -4.43 17.33
CA SER A 147 14.88 -4.74 18.75
C SER A 147 15.11 -6.24 18.97
N ASP A 148 15.81 -6.61 20.05
CA ASP A 148 16.08 -8.02 20.37
C ASP A 148 14.79 -8.83 20.52
N GLU A 149 13.78 -8.24 21.15
CA GLU A 149 12.46 -8.87 21.33
C GLU A 149 11.74 -9.07 19.98
N ALA A 150 11.72 -8.05 19.12
CA ALA A 150 11.14 -8.16 17.78
C ALA A 150 11.82 -9.26 16.96
N LEU A 151 13.15 -9.31 17.00
CA LEU A 151 13.93 -10.31 16.28
C LEU A 151 13.63 -11.73 16.79
N ALA A 152 13.53 -11.91 18.10
CA ALA A 152 13.15 -13.18 18.72
C ALA A 152 11.76 -13.63 18.28
N ILE A 153 10.77 -12.73 18.28
CA ILE A 153 9.40 -12.99 17.84
C ILE A 153 9.39 -13.40 16.35
N LEU A 154 10.01 -12.60 15.48
CA LEU A 154 9.99 -12.82 14.02
C LEU A 154 10.71 -14.10 13.61
N LYS A 155 11.78 -14.49 14.31
CA LYS A 155 12.48 -15.76 14.08
C LYS A 155 11.62 -16.99 14.34
N THR A 156 10.50 -16.88 15.06
CA THR A 156 9.57 -18.02 15.23
C THR A 156 8.69 -18.27 13.99
N LYS A 157 8.55 -17.29 13.08
CA LYS A 157 7.68 -17.41 11.91
C LYS A 157 8.23 -18.42 10.89
N LYS A 158 7.30 -19.05 10.14
CA LYS A 158 7.62 -20.03 9.08
C LYS A 158 8.59 -21.13 9.55
N GLY A 159 8.42 -21.62 10.78
CA GLY A 159 9.27 -22.67 11.37
C GLY A 159 10.75 -22.30 11.39
N GLY A 160 11.08 -21.04 11.73
CA GLY A 160 12.46 -20.56 11.78
C GLY A 160 12.98 -19.95 10.48
N LYS A 161 12.22 -19.99 9.38
CA LYS A 161 12.71 -19.67 8.03
C LYS A 161 12.21 -18.33 7.48
N TYR A 162 11.55 -17.51 8.30
CA TYR A 162 11.07 -16.20 7.86
C TYR A 162 12.23 -15.27 7.50
N ASN A 163 12.10 -14.54 6.39
CA ASN A 163 13.16 -13.66 5.91
C ASN A 163 13.16 -12.36 6.71
N ILE A 164 14.30 -12.04 7.32
CA ILE A 164 14.50 -10.80 8.08
C ILE A 164 15.73 -10.12 7.51
N VAL A 165 15.53 -8.94 6.92
CA VAL A 165 16.58 -8.16 6.25
C VAL A 165 16.77 -6.84 6.98
N GLN A 166 18.02 -6.54 7.35
CA GLN A 166 18.40 -5.23 7.85
C GLN A 166 19.08 -4.45 6.73
N ILE A 167 18.69 -3.20 6.52
CA ILE A 167 19.28 -2.32 5.49
C ILE A 167 20.01 -1.14 6.14
N ASP A 168 21.14 -0.74 5.57
CA ASP A 168 21.85 0.47 5.96
C ASP A 168 21.03 1.70 5.52
N PRO A 169 20.49 2.51 6.46
CA PRO A 169 19.69 3.65 6.10
C PRO A 169 20.50 4.77 5.42
N ALA A 170 21.83 4.79 5.59
CA ALA A 170 22.70 5.77 4.96
C ALA A 170 23.05 5.43 3.50
N TYR A 171 22.70 4.24 3.03
CA TYR A 171 22.99 3.85 1.65
C TYR A 171 22.21 4.70 0.63
N THR A 172 22.93 5.18 -0.36
CA THR A 172 22.38 5.88 -1.53
C THR A 172 22.79 5.12 -2.81
N PRO A 173 21.85 4.84 -3.73
CA PRO A 173 22.17 4.17 -4.98
C PRO A 173 23.06 5.05 -5.89
N ALA A 174 23.67 4.42 -6.90
CA ALA A 174 24.38 5.17 -7.92
C ALA A 174 23.40 6.04 -8.74
N PRO A 175 23.82 7.23 -9.23
CA PRO A 175 22.93 8.10 -10.02
C PRO A 175 22.45 7.50 -11.34
N LEU A 176 23.14 6.49 -11.87
CA LEU A 176 22.76 5.77 -13.08
C LEU A 176 22.33 4.35 -12.72
N GLU A 177 21.24 3.91 -13.34
CA GLU A 177 20.73 2.54 -13.25
C GLU A 177 20.71 1.88 -14.64
N GLN A 178 20.95 0.57 -14.66
CA GLN A 178 20.99 -0.22 -15.87
C GLN A 178 20.12 -1.46 -15.71
N LYS A 179 19.37 -1.80 -16.77
CA LYS A 179 18.66 -3.08 -16.87
C LYS A 179 18.79 -3.67 -18.27
N ASP A 180 18.87 -4.98 -18.34
CA ASP A 180 18.89 -5.68 -19.63
C ASP A 180 17.46 -6.08 -20.03
N VAL A 181 17.08 -5.72 -21.25
CA VAL A 181 15.81 -6.14 -21.87
C VAL A 181 16.15 -6.80 -23.19
N PHE A 182 15.78 -8.08 -23.33
CA PHE A 182 16.08 -8.88 -24.53
C PHE A 182 17.57 -8.88 -24.92
N GLY A 183 18.46 -8.88 -23.91
CA GLY A 183 19.91 -8.87 -24.12
C GLY A 183 20.50 -7.50 -24.48
N ILE A 184 19.69 -6.44 -24.51
CA ILE A 184 20.12 -5.06 -24.76
C ILE A 184 20.11 -4.30 -23.44
N THR A 185 21.21 -3.60 -23.13
CA THR A 185 21.32 -2.79 -21.92
C THR A 185 20.65 -1.43 -22.11
N PHE A 186 19.68 -1.13 -21.25
CA PHE A 186 19.06 0.17 -21.08
C PHE A 186 19.76 0.87 -19.92
N GLU A 187 20.05 2.16 -20.07
CA GLU A 187 20.65 3.00 -19.04
C GLU A 187 19.86 4.30 -18.89
N GLN A 188 19.61 4.70 -17.65
CA GLN A 188 18.94 5.95 -17.32
C GLN A 188 19.43 6.50 -15.98
N GLY A 189 19.08 7.74 -15.67
CA GLY A 189 19.23 8.28 -14.31
C GLY A 189 18.28 7.59 -13.34
N HIS A 190 18.71 7.41 -12.10
CA HIS A 190 17.85 6.97 -11.02
C HIS A 190 16.75 8.01 -10.76
N ASN A 191 15.56 7.56 -10.35
CA ASN A 191 14.44 8.46 -10.07
C ASN A 191 14.60 9.14 -8.69
N ASP A 192 15.51 10.10 -8.61
CA ASP A 192 15.77 10.95 -7.43
C ASP A 192 14.78 12.11 -7.28
N CYS A 193 13.62 12.02 -7.94
CA CYS A 193 12.59 13.03 -7.86
C CYS A 193 12.11 13.19 -6.41
N LYS A 194 12.39 14.36 -5.82
CA LYS A 194 12.04 14.67 -4.44
C LYS A 194 10.56 15.01 -4.34
N ILE A 195 9.83 14.27 -3.52
CA ILE A 195 8.41 14.52 -3.25
C ILE A 195 8.27 15.21 -1.89
N ASP A 196 7.97 16.51 -1.92
CA ASP A 196 7.70 17.33 -0.75
C ASP A 196 6.60 18.39 -1.05
N GLU A 197 6.26 19.21 -0.06
CA GLU A 197 5.19 20.21 -0.19
C GLU A 197 5.42 21.23 -1.32
N SER A 198 6.65 21.41 -1.83
CA SER A 198 6.91 22.34 -2.93
C SER A 198 6.15 21.96 -4.21
N LEU A 199 5.86 20.67 -4.39
CA LEU A 199 5.07 20.14 -5.49
C LEU A 199 3.58 20.42 -5.36
N LEU A 200 3.13 20.83 -4.18
CA LEU A 200 1.73 21.02 -3.86
C LEU A 200 1.27 22.48 -4.00
N THR A 201 2.13 23.34 -4.55
CA THR A 201 1.92 24.80 -4.61
C THR A 201 1.00 25.24 -5.74
N ASN A 202 0.95 24.47 -6.84
CA ASN A 202 0.17 24.81 -8.02
C ASN A 202 -1.25 24.24 -7.96
N ILE A 203 -2.10 24.84 -7.13
CA ILE A 203 -3.52 24.50 -7.05
C ILE A 203 -4.24 25.14 -8.24
N VAL A 204 -4.83 24.31 -9.11
CA VAL A 204 -5.41 24.75 -10.40
C VAL A 204 -6.92 25.00 -10.35
N THR A 205 -7.62 24.45 -9.35
CA THR A 205 -9.07 24.61 -9.15
C THR A 205 -9.43 25.92 -8.45
N GLU A 206 -10.69 26.34 -8.54
CA GLU A 206 -11.23 27.51 -7.83
C GLU A 206 -11.16 27.34 -6.30
N ASN A 207 -11.47 26.15 -5.80
CA ASN A 207 -11.23 25.80 -4.41
C ASN A 207 -9.72 25.69 -4.16
N LYS A 208 -9.21 26.54 -3.26
CA LYS A 208 -7.81 26.59 -2.85
C LYS A 208 -7.56 25.98 -1.46
N ASP A 209 -8.59 25.48 -0.80
CA ASP A 209 -8.47 24.89 0.52
C ASP A 209 -7.69 23.58 0.45
N LEU A 210 -6.49 23.59 1.02
CA LEU A 210 -5.62 22.43 1.11
C LEU A 210 -5.08 22.29 2.54
N PRO A 211 -5.84 21.67 3.45
CA PRO A 211 -5.43 21.51 4.84
C PRO A 211 -4.25 20.55 4.98
N GLU A 212 -3.51 20.65 6.08
CA GLU A 212 -2.29 19.86 6.35
C GLU A 212 -2.51 18.34 6.23
N GLY A 213 -3.66 17.84 6.67
CA GLY A 213 -4.01 16.43 6.50
C GLY A 213 -4.09 16.00 5.04
N ALA A 214 -4.64 16.84 4.17
CA ALA A 214 -4.74 16.59 2.74
C ALA A 214 -3.38 16.68 2.04
N LYS A 215 -2.53 17.65 2.44
CA LYS A 215 -1.14 17.73 1.94
C LYS A 215 -0.36 16.46 2.25
N ARG A 216 -0.40 16.02 3.52
CA ARG A 216 0.24 14.77 3.94
C ARG A 216 -0.26 13.57 3.13
N ASP A 217 -1.57 13.49 2.91
CA ASP A 217 -2.17 12.41 2.14
C ASP A 217 -1.81 12.50 0.63
N MET A 218 -1.60 13.71 0.07
CA MET A 218 -1.07 13.90 -1.29
C MET A 218 0.37 13.41 -1.41
N LEU A 219 1.23 13.74 -0.44
CA LEU A 219 2.62 13.25 -0.39
C LEU A 219 2.65 11.72 -0.31
N LEU A 220 1.79 11.14 0.54
CA LEU A 220 1.66 9.69 0.65
C LEU A 220 1.24 9.07 -0.69
N ALA A 221 0.24 9.64 -1.35
CA ALA A 221 -0.24 9.15 -2.64
C ALA A 221 0.88 9.19 -3.69
N LEU A 222 1.57 10.32 -3.85
CA LEU A 222 2.65 10.49 -4.81
C LEU A 222 3.82 9.53 -4.56
N ILE A 223 4.28 9.41 -3.31
CA ILE A 223 5.38 8.49 -2.96
C ILE A 223 4.97 7.04 -3.15
N THR A 224 3.72 6.68 -2.82
CA THR A 224 3.20 5.33 -3.10
C THR A 224 3.23 5.03 -4.61
N LEU A 225 2.82 5.99 -5.43
CA LEU A 225 2.77 5.86 -6.89
C LEU A 225 4.15 5.78 -7.54
N LYS A 226 5.14 6.52 -7.02
CA LYS A 226 6.54 6.47 -7.46
C LYS A 226 7.12 5.05 -7.45
N TYR A 227 6.63 4.18 -6.55
CA TYR A 227 7.06 2.79 -6.38
C TYR A 227 5.97 1.76 -6.73
N THR A 228 4.96 2.16 -7.50
CA THR A 228 3.90 1.27 -7.99
C THR A 228 4.07 1.04 -9.49
N GLN A 229 4.03 -0.21 -9.95
CA GLN A 229 4.12 -0.54 -11.37
C GLN A 229 3.07 0.24 -12.19
N SER A 230 3.51 0.92 -13.24
CA SER A 230 2.66 1.84 -14.00
C SER A 230 1.76 1.14 -15.04
N ASN A 231 0.62 1.73 -15.40
CA ASN A 231 0.08 2.99 -14.84
C ASN A 231 -0.60 2.76 -13.49
N SER A 232 -0.48 3.74 -12.59
CA SER A 232 -0.96 3.63 -11.22
C SER A 232 -1.81 4.82 -10.74
N VAL A 233 -2.78 4.53 -9.87
CA VAL A 233 -3.66 5.51 -9.19
C VAL A 233 -3.81 5.09 -7.73
N CYS A 234 -3.72 6.05 -6.81
CA CYS A 234 -3.75 5.79 -5.36
C CYS A 234 -4.80 6.66 -4.68
N TYR A 235 -5.66 6.02 -3.89
CA TYR A 235 -6.62 6.68 -3.00
C TYR A 235 -6.05 6.59 -1.58
N VAL A 236 -6.02 7.74 -0.90
CA VAL A 236 -5.43 7.91 0.43
C VAL A 236 -6.44 8.59 1.34
N LYS A 237 -6.49 8.15 2.59
CA LYS A 237 -7.27 8.81 3.63
C LYS A 237 -6.60 8.60 4.98
N ASP A 238 -6.54 9.65 5.78
CA ASP A 238 -6.07 9.64 7.18
C ASP A 238 -4.67 9.03 7.31
N GLY A 239 -3.77 9.40 6.38
CA GLY A 239 -2.38 8.94 6.39
C GLY A 239 -2.18 7.47 5.99
N GLN A 240 -3.12 6.85 5.27
CA GLN A 240 -2.92 5.53 4.67
C GLN A 240 -3.50 5.42 3.25
N ALA A 241 -2.85 4.62 2.42
CA ALA A 241 -3.45 4.12 1.20
C ALA A 241 -4.69 3.27 1.55
N ILE A 242 -5.79 3.52 0.85
CA ILE A 242 -7.05 2.79 0.98
C ILE A 242 -7.44 2.08 -0.33
N GLY A 243 -6.81 2.46 -1.44
CA GLY A 243 -6.94 1.75 -2.71
C GLY A 243 -5.79 2.07 -3.65
N VAL A 244 -5.09 1.05 -4.15
CA VAL A 244 -3.97 1.19 -5.08
C VAL A 244 -4.24 0.38 -6.33
N GLY A 245 -4.23 1.06 -7.48
CA GLY A 245 -4.23 0.44 -8.81
C GLY A 245 -2.81 0.41 -9.37
N ALA A 246 -2.41 -0.73 -9.93
CA ALA A 246 -1.07 -0.97 -10.44
C ALA A 246 -1.13 -1.74 -11.77
N GLY A 247 -0.14 -1.50 -12.64
CA GLY A 247 0.08 -2.24 -13.89
C GLY A 247 -1.03 -2.09 -14.93
N GLN A 248 -1.86 -1.05 -14.82
CA GLN A 248 -3.00 -0.85 -15.72
C GLN A 248 -2.59 -0.07 -16.97
N GLN A 249 -3.32 -0.27 -18.07
CA GLN A 249 -3.00 0.33 -19.36
C GLN A 249 -3.87 1.57 -19.67
N SER A 250 -5.10 1.59 -19.14
CA SER A 250 -6.06 2.69 -19.30
C SER A 250 -6.18 3.47 -17.99
N ARG A 251 -6.04 4.79 -18.05
CA ARG A 251 -6.10 5.68 -16.87
C ARG A 251 -7.42 5.54 -16.12
N ILE A 252 -8.54 5.62 -16.83
CA ILE A 252 -9.87 5.48 -16.20
C ILE A 252 -10.10 4.08 -15.64
N HIS A 253 -9.56 3.02 -16.26
CA HIS A 253 -9.64 1.68 -15.68
C HIS A 253 -8.83 1.58 -14.39
N CYS A 254 -7.64 2.18 -14.34
CA CYS A 254 -6.85 2.26 -13.11
C CYS A 254 -7.59 3.04 -12.02
N THR A 255 -8.18 4.19 -12.35
CA THR A 255 -8.99 5.00 -11.43
C THR A 255 -10.19 4.22 -10.88
N ARG A 256 -10.88 3.43 -11.72
CA ARG A 256 -12.01 2.58 -11.31
C ARG A 256 -11.56 1.45 -10.40
N LEU A 257 -10.46 0.77 -10.74
CA LEU A 257 -9.91 -0.35 -9.97
C LEU A 257 -9.45 0.12 -8.59
N ALA A 258 -8.65 1.19 -8.53
CA ALA A 258 -8.19 1.76 -7.26
C ALA A 258 -9.36 2.29 -6.42
N GLY A 259 -10.34 2.93 -7.06
CA GLY A 259 -11.57 3.38 -6.39
C GLY A 259 -12.39 2.22 -5.82
N GLN A 260 -12.51 1.10 -6.53
CA GLN A 260 -13.23 -0.08 -6.01
C GLN A 260 -12.56 -0.65 -4.77
N LYS A 261 -11.22 -0.65 -4.72
CA LYS A 261 -10.48 -1.04 -3.51
C LYS A 261 -10.75 -0.08 -2.35
N ALA A 262 -10.78 1.22 -2.61
CA ALA A 262 -11.13 2.22 -1.61
C ALA A 262 -12.57 2.05 -1.09
N ASP A 263 -13.52 1.70 -1.97
CA ASP A 263 -14.90 1.41 -1.62
C ASP A 263 -14.98 0.15 -0.71
N ASN A 264 -14.29 -0.93 -1.07
CA ASN A 264 -14.21 -2.15 -0.25
C ASN A 264 -13.53 -1.89 1.11
N TRP A 265 -12.51 -1.03 1.15
CA TRP A 265 -11.92 -0.57 2.42
C TRP A 265 -12.93 0.15 3.31
N TYR A 266 -13.75 1.02 2.73
CA TYR A 266 -14.74 1.75 3.50
C TYR A 266 -15.91 0.87 3.95
N LEU A 267 -16.34 -0.07 3.10
CA LEU A 267 -17.39 -1.03 3.44
C LEU A 267 -17.00 -1.93 4.60
N ARG A 268 -15.71 -2.27 4.78
CA ARG A 268 -15.24 -3.01 5.97
C ARG A 268 -15.49 -2.29 7.30
N ARG A 269 -15.75 -0.98 7.26
CA ARG A 269 -16.11 -0.17 8.43
C ARG A 269 -17.61 -0.12 8.70
N HIS A 270 -18.43 -0.74 7.85
CA HIS A 270 -19.89 -0.76 8.04
C HIS A 270 -20.27 -1.51 9.34
N PRO A 271 -21.24 -1.02 10.12
CA PRO A 271 -21.63 -1.66 11.39
C PRO A 271 -21.94 -3.16 11.28
N LYS A 272 -22.65 -3.59 10.22
CA LYS A 272 -22.92 -5.02 9.96
C LYS A 272 -21.64 -5.83 9.75
N VAL A 273 -20.60 -5.26 9.12
CA VAL A 273 -19.32 -5.95 8.89
C VAL A 273 -18.53 -6.03 10.19
N LEU A 274 -18.51 -4.95 10.97
CA LEU A 274 -17.85 -4.92 12.28
C LEU A 274 -18.52 -5.83 13.32
N ALA A 275 -19.78 -6.19 13.10
CA ALA A 275 -20.57 -7.09 13.94
C ALA A 275 -20.49 -8.57 13.52
N LEU A 276 -19.80 -8.90 12.42
CA LEU A 276 -19.66 -10.30 11.99
C LEU A 276 -19.02 -11.15 13.10
N SER A 277 -19.74 -12.17 13.54
CA SER A 277 -19.29 -13.14 14.53
C SER A 277 -18.72 -14.39 13.86
N PHE A 278 -17.42 -14.62 13.98
CA PHE A 278 -16.77 -15.79 13.37
C PHE A 278 -16.71 -16.97 14.34
N VAL A 279 -16.67 -18.19 13.81
CA VAL A 279 -16.41 -19.40 14.61
C VAL A 279 -15.05 -19.31 15.31
N ASP A 280 -14.94 -19.90 16.50
CA ASP A 280 -13.80 -19.68 17.43
C ASP A 280 -12.43 -20.01 16.82
N ASP A 281 -12.35 -21.05 15.99
CA ASP A 281 -11.11 -21.55 15.39
C ASP A 281 -10.88 -21.08 13.94
N ILE A 282 -11.55 -20.01 13.49
CA ILE A 282 -11.37 -19.51 12.13
C ILE A 282 -9.92 -19.07 11.88
N ARG A 283 -9.31 -19.55 10.80
CA ARG A 283 -7.97 -19.09 10.41
C ARG A 283 -8.08 -17.67 9.85
N ARG A 284 -7.10 -16.82 10.16
CA ARG A 284 -7.07 -15.41 9.68
C ARG A 284 -7.27 -15.26 8.17
N PRO A 285 -6.62 -16.07 7.30
CA PRO A 285 -6.87 -15.97 5.86
C PRO A 285 -8.32 -16.33 5.48
N ASP A 286 -8.91 -17.34 6.12
CA ASP A 286 -10.28 -17.77 5.83
C ASP A 286 -11.28 -16.68 6.26
N ARG A 287 -11.06 -16.07 7.44
CA ARG A 287 -11.82 -14.90 7.91
C ARG A 287 -11.71 -13.72 6.95
N ASP A 288 -10.50 -13.42 6.49
CA ASP A 288 -10.25 -12.28 5.63
C ASP A 288 -10.93 -12.46 4.26
N ASN A 289 -10.88 -13.67 3.69
CA ASN A 289 -11.63 -14.03 2.48
C ASN A 289 -13.14 -13.99 2.71
N ALA A 290 -13.64 -14.51 3.83
CA ALA A 290 -15.07 -14.50 4.12
C ALA A 290 -15.67 -13.08 4.17
N ILE A 291 -14.94 -12.12 4.74
CA ILE A 291 -15.36 -10.71 4.74
C ILE A 291 -15.40 -10.14 3.33
N ASP A 292 -14.43 -10.50 2.47
CA ASP A 292 -14.39 -10.02 1.09
C ASP A 292 -15.57 -10.57 0.27
N VAL A 293 -15.84 -11.87 0.39
CA VAL A 293 -16.99 -12.52 -0.26
C VAL A 293 -18.31 -11.98 0.31
N TYR A 294 -18.43 -11.77 1.62
CA TYR A 294 -19.60 -11.13 2.22
C TYR A 294 -19.88 -9.73 1.62
N LEU A 295 -18.82 -8.99 1.28
CA LEU A 295 -18.92 -7.66 0.68
C LEU A 295 -19.14 -7.68 -0.84
N SER A 296 -18.97 -8.81 -1.52
CA SER A 296 -19.13 -8.94 -2.96
C SER A 296 -20.60 -9.14 -3.36
N ASP A 297 -20.84 -9.33 -4.66
CA ASP A 297 -22.15 -9.73 -5.19
C ASP A 297 -22.37 -11.25 -5.08
N GLU A 298 -21.35 -11.99 -4.65
CA GLU A 298 -21.34 -13.45 -4.44
C GLU A 298 -21.49 -13.82 -2.96
N CYS A 299 -22.08 -12.93 -2.14
CA CYS A 299 -22.17 -13.12 -0.70
C CYS A 299 -22.88 -14.42 -0.27
N ASP A 300 -23.74 -14.99 -1.13
CA ASP A 300 -24.38 -16.29 -0.88
C ASP A 300 -23.37 -17.45 -0.76
N ASP A 301 -22.17 -17.33 -1.32
CA ASP A 301 -21.10 -18.33 -1.15
C ASP A 301 -20.68 -18.51 0.32
N VAL A 302 -20.90 -17.49 1.16
CA VAL A 302 -20.67 -17.54 2.61
C VAL A 302 -21.94 -17.43 3.44
N LEU A 303 -23.08 -17.07 2.85
CA LEU A 303 -24.35 -16.88 3.57
C LEU A 303 -25.38 -17.99 3.37
N ALA A 304 -25.24 -18.84 2.35
CA ALA A 304 -26.17 -19.93 2.08
C ALA A 304 -26.18 -20.99 3.20
N ASP A 305 -27.30 -21.71 3.33
CA ASP A 305 -27.44 -22.78 4.31
C ASP A 305 -26.43 -23.91 4.06
N GLY A 306 -25.67 -24.27 5.09
CA GLY A 306 -24.58 -25.23 5.02
C GLY A 306 -23.20 -24.61 4.73
N ALA A 307 -23.15 -23.36 4.26
CA ALA A 307 -21.93 -22.58 4.07
C ALA A 307 -21.64 -21.71 5.29
N TRP A 308 -22.60 -20.90 5.74
CA TRP A 308 -22.38 -19.90 6.79
C TRP A 308 -21.94 -20.53 8.11
N GLN A 309 -22.43 -21.72 8.46
CA GLN A 309 -22.08 -22.42 9.72
C GLN A 309 -20.60 -22.78 9.83
N ARG A 310 -19.87 -22.78 8.70
CA ARG A 310 -18.42 -23.05 8.69
C ARG A 310 -17.59 -21.81 9.01
N VAL A 311 -18.20 -20.63 8.93
CA VAL A 311 -17.52 -19.34 8.96
C VAL A 311 -18.00 -18.50 10.13
N PHE A 312 -19.31 -18.48 10.38
CA PHE A 312 -19.95 -17.60 11.35
C PHE A 312 -20.66 -18.39 12.45
N GLN A 313 -20.72 -17.81 13.66
CA GLN A 313 -21.47 -18.37 14.80
C GLN A 313 -22.99 -18.28 14.59
N GLU A 314 -23.45 -17.19 13.97
CA GLU A 314 -24.82 -16.98 13.52
C GLU A 314 -24.83 -16.51 12.07
N ARG A 315 -25.92 -16.78 11.33
CA ARG A 315 -26.04 -16.35 9.93
C ARG A 315 -26.15 -14.82 9.88
N PRO A 316 -25.17 -14.10 9.32
CA PRO A 316 -25.26 -12.65 9.25
C PRO A 316 -26.27 -12.23 8.18
N GLU A 317 -26.93 -11.10 8.39
CA GLU A 317 -27.74 -10.47 7.35
C GLU A 317 -26.84 -10.00 6.20
N ALA A 318 -27.28 -10.23 4.97
CA ALA A 318 -26.60 -9.70 3.79
C ALA A 318 -26.57 -8.16 3.84
N LEU A 319 -25.46 -7.58 3.39
CA LEU A 319 -25.37 -6.14 3.15
C LEU A 319 -25.94 -5.84 1.77
N THR A 320 -27.14 -5.26 1.74
CA THR A 320 -27.86 -5.01 0.48
C THR A 320 -27.15 -3.98 -0.39
N GLY A 321 -27.41 -4.02 -1.70
CA GLY A 321 -26.85 -3.02 -2.62
C GLY A 321 -27.25 -1.58 -2.29
N GLU A 322 -28.43 -1.37 -1.68
CA GLU A 322 -28.86 -0.05 -1.21
C GLU A 322 -28.07 0.42 0.01
N GLU A 323 -27.89 -0.44 1.02
CA GLU A 323 -27.05 -0.15 2.19
C GLU A 323 -25.60 0.14 1.79
N LYS A 324 -25.02 -0.65 0.87
CA LYS A 324 -23.67 -0.40 0.33
C LYS A 324 -23.57 1.00 -0.27
N ARG A 325 -24.52 1.37 -1.14
CA ARG A 325 -24.55 2.70 -1.79
C ARG A 325 -24.73 3.83 -0.78
N ALA A 326 -25.65 3.68 0.18
CA ALA A 326 -25.92 4.66 1.21
C ALA A 326 -24.71 4.86 2.14
N TRP A 327 -23.99 3.79 2.46
CA TRP A 327 -22.76 3.86 3.24
C TRP A 327 -21.65 4.58 2.45
N LEU A 328 -21.33 4.12 1.23
CA LEU A 328 -20.30 4.73 0.39
C LEU A 328 -20.55 6.22 0.12
N ALA A 329 -21.83 6.61 -0.02
CA ALA A 329 -22.22 8.01 -0.19
C ALA A 329 -21.89 8.92 1.00
N GLN A 330 -21.48 8.38 2.16
CA GLN A 330 -21.00 9.14 3.32
C GLN A 330 -19.49 9.39 3.32
N GLN A 331 -18.71 8.66 2.51
CA GLN A 331 -17.26 8.83 2.48
C GLN A 331 -16.87 10.21 1.94
N ARG A 332 -16.05 10.95 2.68
CA ARG A 332 -15.51 12.26 2.31
C ARG A 332 -14.04 12.38 2.72
N GLY A 333 -13.37 13.41 2.21
CA GLY A 333 -12.00 13.78 2.59
C GLY A 333 -10.92 12.89 1.99
N VAL A 334 -11.25 12.10 0.97
CA VAL A 334 -10.28 11.21 0.31
C VAL A 334 -9.39 12.03 -0.61
N THR A 335 -8.09 11.73 -0.60
CA THR A 335 -7.11 12.25 -1.53
C THR A 335 -6.83 11.24 -2.63
N VAL A 336 -6.77 11.66 -3.89
CA VAL A 336 -6.45 10.79 -5.02
C VAL A 336 -5.20 11.29 -5.74
N GLY A 337 -4.19 10.43 -5.86
CA GLY A 337 -3.00 10.66 -6.66
C GLY A 337 -3.03 9.90 -7.99
N SER A 338 -2.43 10.45 -9.04
CA SER A 338 -2.13 9.74 -10.29
C SER A 338 -0.67 9.92 -10.73
N ASP A 339 -0.04 8.84 -11.21
CA ASP A 339 1.36 8.86 -11.68
C ASP A 339 1.55 9.62 -13.01
N ALA A 340 0.48 9.83 -13.77
CA ALA A 340 0.41 10.67 -14.96
C ALA A 340 -0.91 11.44 -15.02
N PHE A 341 -1.01 12.39 -15.95
CA PHE A 341 -2.21 13.22 -16.10
C PHE A 341 -3.48 12.40 -16.36
N PHE A 342 -4.62 12.94 -15.97
CA PHE A 342 -5.95 12.48 -16.35
C PHE A 342 -6.30 12.98 -17.75
N PRO A 343 -6.59 12.07 -18.71
CA PRO A 343 -6.95 12.49 -20.06
C PRO A 343 -8.29 13.23 -20.12
N PHE A 344 -9.25 12.88 -19.25
CA PHE A 344 -10.61 13.42 -19.24
C PHE A 344 -11.18 13.50 -17.82
N GLY A 345 -12.22 14.32 -17.63
CA GLY A 345 -12.93 14.50 -16.36
C GLY A 345 -13.64 13.26 -15.82
N ASP A 346 -13.75 12.18 -16.59
CA ASP A 346 -14.34 10.91 -16.14
C ASP A 346 -13.56 10.26 -14.96
N ASN A 347 -12.27 10.56 -14.84
CA ASN A 347 -11.46 10.18 -13.69
C ASN A 347 -11.91 10.91 -12.42
N VAL A 348 -12.18 12.20 -12.52
CA VAL A 348 -12.70 13.03 -11.42
C VAL A 348 -14.11 12.55 -11.03
N GLU A 349 -14.96 12.26 -12.01
CA GLU A 349 -16.29 11.69 -11.80
C GLU A 349 -16.24 10.36 -11.02
N ARG A 350 -15.30 9.48 -11.37
CA ARG A 350 -15.12 8.22 -10.64
C ARG A 350 -14.54 8.45 -9.25
N ALA A 351 -13.54 9.33 -9.10
CA ALA A 351 -12.89 9.60 -7.84
C ALA A 351 -13.86 10.15 -6.79
N ARG A 352 -14.73 11.09 -7.19
CA ARG A 352 -15.71 11.68 -6.29
C ARG A 352 -16.72 10.68 -5.72
N LYS A 353 -17.07 9.64 -6.50
CA LYS A 353 -17.98 8.57 -6.04
C LYS A 353 -17.40 7.77 -4.87
N SER A 354 -16.07 7.77 -4.68
CA SER A 354 -15.39 7.22 -3.52
C SER A 354 -14.99 8.29 -2.49
N GLY A 355 -15.62 9.47 -2.53
CA GLY A 355 -15.43 10.51 -1.53
C GLY A 355 -14.21 11.41 -1.73
N ALA A 356 -13.63 11.44 -2.93
CA ALA A 356 -12.52 12.34 -3.24
C ALA A 356 -12.90 13.80 -3.00
N SER A 357 -12.05 14.50 -2.24
CA SER A 357 -12.11 15.95 -2.00
C SER A 357 -10.83 16.64 -2.45
N TYR A 358 -9.76 15.87 -2.65
CA TYR A 358 -8.44 16.36 -3.05
C TYR A 358 -7.88 15.48 -4.17
N ILE A 359 -7.27 16.10 -5.18
CA ILE A 359 -6.62 15.40 -6.29
C ILE A 359 -5.22 15.96 -6.49
N VAL A 360 -4.23 15.09 -6.70
CA VAL A 360 -2.87 15.46 -7.08
C VAL A 360 -2.42 14.67 -8.29
N GLU A 361 -2.00 15.37 -9.33
CA GLU A 361 -1.55 14.76 -10.58
C GLU A 361 -0.53 15.66 -11.28
N PRO A 362 0.13 15.23 -12.36
CA PRO A 362 1.15 16.05 -13.02
C PRO A 362 0.59 17.22 -13.83
N GLY A 363 -0.65 17.10 -14.34
CA GLY A 363 -1.15 17.97 -15.40
C GLY A 363 -0.47 17.71 -16.76
N GLY A 364 -0.88 18.45 -17.79
CA GLY A 364 -0.33 18.35 -19.15
C GLY A 364 -1.22 17.59 -20.14
N SER A 365 -2.49 17.36 -19.82
CA SER A 365 -3.47 16.90 -20.81
C SER A 365 -3.84 18.04 -21.76
N ILE A 366 -4.12 17.72 -23.03
CA ILE A 366 -4.76 18.67 -23.96
C ILE A 366 -6.15 19.09 -23.44
N ARG A 367 -6.73 18.29 -22.52
CA ARG A 367 -8.05 18.48 -21.94
C ARG A 367 -7.99 18.78 -20.43
N ASP A 368 -6.90 19.38 -19.96
CA ASP A 368 -6.79 19.85 -18.57
C ASP A 368 -7.95 20.81 -18.22
N ASP A 369 -8.42 21.61 -19.17
CA ASP A 369 -9.61 22.46 -19.03
C ASP A 369 -10.85 21.66 -18.56
N ASN A 370 -11.13 20.54 -19.22
CA ASN A 370 -12.25 19.66 -18.87
C ASN A 370 -12.06 18.99 -17.50
N VAL A 371 -10.85 18.57 -17.17
CA VAL A 371 -10.52 17.94 -15.88
C VAL A 371 -10.69 18.95 -14.73
N ILE A 372 -10.16 20.17 -14.89
CA ILE A 372 -10.27 21.26 -13.91
C ILE A 372 -11.73 21.69 -13.76
N GLU A 373 -12.48 21.85 -14.86
CA GLU A 373 -13.91 22.20 -14.81
C GLU A 373 -14.71 21.13 -14.05
N THR A 374 -14.42 19.86 -14.27
CA THR A 374 -15.09 18.76 -13.56
C THR A 374 -14.75 18.77 -12.06
N ALA A 375 -13.50 19.08 -11.68
CA ALA A 375 -13.13 19.23 -10.27
C ALA A 375 -13.82 20.43 -9.60
N ASN A 376 -13.85 21.59 -10.29
CA ASN A 376 -14.52 22.80 -9.81
C ASN A 376 -16.02 22.59 -9.57
N ARG A 377 -16.71 21.89 -10.48
CA ARG A 377 -18.14 21.55 -10.35
C ARG A 377 -18.48 20.87 -9.03
N TYR A 378 -17.50 20.17 -8.44
CA TYR A 378 -17.65 19.39 -7.24
C TYR A 378 -16.90 19.97 -6.03
N GLY A 379 -16.27 21.13 -6.17
CA GLY A 379 -15.47 21.76 -5.12
C GLY A 379 -14.23 20.96 -4.71
N ILE A 380 -13.73 20.09 -5.60
CA ILE A 380 -12.52 19.30 -5.34
C ILE A 380 -11.29 20.19 -5.52
N THR A 381 -10.39 20.21 -4.53
CA THR A 381 -9.10 20.90 -4.66
C THR A 381 -8.15 20.03 -5.47
N MET A 382 -7.60 20.56 -6.56
CA MET A 382 -6.70 19.84 -7.45
C MET A 382 -5.36 20.55 -7.59
N THR A 383 -4.28 19.77 -7.48
CA THR A 383 -2.91 20.26 -7.58
C THR A 383 -2.16 19.60 -8.73
N PHE A 384 -1.51 20.43 -9.56
CA PHE A 384 -0.66 19.97 -10.66
C PHE A 384 0.81 20.02 -10.29
N THR A 385 1.47 18.86 -10.19
CA THR A 385 2.87 18.76 -9.77
C THR A 385 3.87 19.07 -10.88
N GLY A 386 3.46 18.95 -12.15
CA GLY A 386 4.35 19.00 -13.30
C GLY A 386 5.28 17.78 -13.44
N MET A 387 5.11 16.74 -12.63
CA MET A 387 6.05 15.61 -12.54
C MET A 387 5.37 14.26 -12.70
N ARG A 388 5.78 13.51 -13.73
CA ARG A 388 5.31 12.15 -14.00
C ARG A 388 6.11 11.11 -13.21
N LEU A 389 5.43 10.06 -12.72
CA LEU A 389 5.97 9.05 -11.79
C LEU A 389 5.89 7.63 -12.36
N PHE A 390 6.24 7.43 -13.63
CA PHE A 390 6.22 6.09 -14.22
C PHE A 390 7.27 5.15 -13.61
N HIS A 391 6.89 3.88 -13.42
CA HIS A 391 7.74 2.84 -12.84
C HIS A 391 7.52 1.48 -13.55
N HIS A 392 8.60 0.88 -14.07
CA HIS A 392 8.58 -0.33 -14.91
C HIS A 392 9.83 -1.22 -14.78
#